data_AF-A0A2Z4HQL8-F1
#
_entry.id   AF-A0A2Z4HQL8-F1
#
_cell.length_a   1.000
_cell.length_b   1.000
_cell.length_c   1.000
_cell.angle_alpha   90.00
_cell.angle_beta   90.00
_cell.angle_gamma   90.00
#
_symmetry.space_group_name_H-M   'P 1'
#
loop_
_entity.id
_entity.type
_entity.pdbx_description
1 polymer ?
#
loop_
_entity_poly.entity_id
_entity_poly.type
_entity_poly.pdbx_seq_one_letter_code
_entity_poly.pdbx_strand_id
1 'polypeptide(L)'
;GWCFRYMHATGASLVFFLTYLHILRGLNYSYLYLPLSWISGLIIFALFIVTAFIGYVLPWGQMSYWGATVITNLLSGIPSLVIWLCGGYTVSDPTIKRFFVLHFILPFVALCIVFIHIFFLHLHGSTNPLGYDTA
;
A
#
# COMPACT_ATOMS: atom_id res chain seq x y z
N GLY A 1 -4.24 5.06 24.84
CA GLY A 1 -2.97 4.83 24.10
C GLY A 1 -2.86 3.41 23.60
N TRP A 2 -2.71 2.44 24.51
CA TRP A 2 -2.57 1.01 24.23
C TRP A 2 -3.57 0.46 23.20
N CYS A 3 -4.87 0.72 23.40
CA CYS A 3 -5.91 0.23 22.51
C CYS A 3 -5.75 0.76 21.08
N PHE A 4 -5.59 2.08 20.89
CA PHE A 4 -5.34 2.68 19.57
C PHE A 4 -4.09 2.12 18.89
N ARG A 5 -3.00 1.88 19.65
CA ARG A 5 -1.78 1.27 19.11
C ARG A 5 -2.04 -0.12 18.54
N TYR A 6 -2.73 -0.99 19.29
CA TYR A 6 -3.02 -2.33 18.81
C TYR A 6 -4.06 -2.34 17.69
N MET A 7 -5.11 -1.51 17.77
CA MET A 7 -6.07 -1.36 16.68
C MET A 7 -5.40 -0.92 15.38
N HIS A 8 -4.46 0.02 15.43
CA HIS A 8 -3.72 0.45 14.24
C HIS A 8 -2.81 -0.66 13.70
N ALA A 9 -2.10 -1.37 14.58
CA ALA A 9 -1.21 -2.47 14.19
C ALA A 9 -1.97 -3.67 13.61
N THR A 10 -3.04 -4.15 14.26
CA THR A 10 -3.86 -5.26 13.75
C THR A 10 -4.76 -4.83 12.59
N GLY A 11 -5.16 -3.56 12.56
CA GLY A 11 -5.89 -2.96 11.44
C GLY A 11 -5.12 -3.02 10.13
N ALA A 12 -3.79 -2.84 10.16
CA ALA A 12 -2.96 -3.04 8.97
C ALA A 12 -3.08 -4.47 8.42
N SER A 13 -3.05 -5.49 9.28
CA SER A 13 -3.26 -6.89 8.85
C SER A 13 -4.65 -7.11 8.27
N LEU A 14 -5.69 -6.50 8.84
CA LEU A 14 -7.07 -6.58 8.33
C LEU A 14 -7.17 -5.96 6.93
N VAL A 15 -6.52 -4.81 6.69
CA VAL A 15 -6.50 -4.16 5.36
C VAL A 15 -5.91 -5.09 4.31
N PHE A 16 -4.78 -5.75 4.57
CA PHE A 16 -4.20 -6.71 3.63
C PHE A 16 -5.08 -7.94 3.43
N PHE A 17 -5.65 -8.49 4.50
CA PHE A 17 -6.58 -9.62 4.41
C PHE A 17 -7.75 -9.31 3.47
N LEU A 18 -8.42 -8.17 3.67
CA LEU A 18 -9.54 -7.73 2.82
C LEU A 18 -9.09 -7.42 1.39
N THR A 19 -7.91 -6.81 1.23
CA THR A 19 -7.36 -6.50 -0.10
C THR A 19 -7.05 -7.78 -0.89
N TYR A 20 -6.49 -8.81 -0.26
CA TYR A 20 -6.25 -10.09 -0.92
C TYR A 20 -7.55 -10.78 -1.33
N LEU A 21 -8.56 -10.81 -0.46
CA LEU A 21 -9.88 -11.32 -0.83
C LEU A 21 -10.49 -10.54 -2.01
N HIS A 22 -10.32 -9.21 -2.01
CA HIS A 22 -10.82 -8.36 -3.09
C HIS A 22 -10.09 -8.64 -4.43
N ILE A 23 -8.77 -8.79 -4.41
CA ILE A 23 -7.97 -9.17 -5.58
C ILE A 23 -8.38 -10.55 -6.10
N LEU A 24 -8.52 -11.55 -5.22
CA LEU A 24 -8.96 -12.90 -5.58
C LEU A 24 -10.34 -12.88 -6.26
N ARG A 25 -11.28 -12.09 -5.73
CA ARG A 25 -12.59 -11.87 -6.36
C ARG A 25 -12.44 -11.22 -7.73
N GLY A 26 -11.53 -10.26 -7.89
CA GLY A 26 -11.28 -9.58 -9.16
C GLY A 26 -10.69 -10.49 -10.25
N LEU A 27 -9.87 -11.48 -9.85
CA LEU A 27 -9.30 -12.49 -10.76
C LEU A 27 -10.35 -13.43 -11.37
N ASN A 28 -11.52 -13.56 -10.75
CA ASN A 28 -12.69 -14.22 -11.35
C ASN A 28 -13.33 -13.31 -12.42
N TYR A 29 -12.61 -13.10 -13.53
CA TYR A 29 -13.01 -12.39 -14.76
C TYR A 29 -13.21 -10.87 -14.71
N SER A 30 -13.33 -10.28 -13.52
CA SER A 30 -13.60 -8.83 -13.41
C SER A 30 -12.43 -7.97 -13.90
N TYR A 31 -11.20 -8.46 -13.83
CA TYR A 31 -10.02 -7.71 -14.29
C TYR A 31 -9.99 -7.46 -15.81
N LEU A 32 -10.60 -8.36 -16.60
CA LEU A 32 -10.71 -8.21 -18.05
C LEU A 32 -11.85 -7.26 -18.43
N TYR A 33 -12.97 -7.33 -17.72
CA TYR A 33 -14.15 -6.49 -17.97
C TYR A 33 -13.96 -5.05 -17.45
N LEU A 34 -13.26 -4.88 -16.32
CA LEU A 34 -13.01 -3.58 -15.68
C LEU A 34 -11.51 -3.24 -15.67
N PRO A 35 -10.84 -3.09 -16.82
CA PRO A 35 -9.37 -2.94 -16.87
C PRO A 35 -8.89 -1.68 -16.14
N LEU A 36 -9.63 -0.56 -16.24
CA LEU A 36 -9.28 0.69 -15.55
C LEU A 36 -9.47 0.59 -14.03
N SER A 37 -10.54 -0.06 -13.58
CA SER A 37 -10.77 -0.34 -12.16
C SER A 37 -9.68 -1.28 -11.62
N TRP A 38 -9.31 -2.30 -12.40
CA TRP A 38 -8.24 -3.22 -12.02
C TRP A 38 -6.88 -2.54 -11.88
N ILE A 39 -6.46 -1.75 -12.87
CA ILE A 39 -5.18 -1.02 -12.83
C ILE A 39 -5.14 -0.04 -11.65
N SER A 40 -6.21 0.72 -11.42
CA SER A 40 -6.30 1.62 -10.25
C SER A 40 -6.25 0.83 -8.93
N GLY A 41 -6.86 -0.36 -8.86
CA GLY A 41 -6.77 -1.26 -7.71
C GLY A 41 -5.34 -1.75 -7.44
N LEU A 42 -4.57 -2.08 -8.49
CA LEU A 42 -3.15 -2.44 -8.35
C LEU A 42 -2.30 -1.27 -7.83
N ILE A 43 -2.60 -0.04 -8.25
CA ILE A 43 -1.93 1.17 -7.74
C ILE A 43 -2.24 1.36 -6.25
N ILE A 44 -3.50 1.19 -5.82
CA ILE A 44 -3.89 1.24 -4.40
C ILE A 44 -3.15 0.17 -3.60
N PHE A 45 -3.08 -1.06 -4.13
CA PHE A 45 -2.37 -2.16 -3.47
C PHE A 45 -0.88 -1.85 -3.28
N ALA A 46 -0.21 -1.32 -4.30
CA ALA A 46 1.18 -0.89 -4.19
C ALA A 46 1.37 0.22 -3.12
N LEU A 47 0.46 1.19 -3.05
CA LEU A 47 0.48 2.22 -2.02
C LEU A 47 0.29 1.66 -0.62
N PHE A 48 -0.59 0.67 -0.43
CA PHE A 48 -0.77 0.00 0.86
C PHE A 48 0.50 -0.74 1.29
N ILE A 49 1.19 -1.43 0.38
CA ILE A 49 2.49 -2.07 0.67
C ILE A 49 3.49 -1.04 1.17
N VAL A 50 3.69 0.06 0.43
CA VAL A 50 4.66 1.09 0.80
C VAL A 50 4.29 1.72 2.15
N THR A 51 3.02 2.11 2.33
CA THR A 51 2.52 2.76 3.55
C THR A 51 2.67 1.87 4.77
N ALA A 52 2.34 0.59 4.66
CA ALA A 52 2.46 -0.36 5.76
C ALA A 52 3.92 -0.66 6.10
N PHE A 53 4.79 -0.80 5.09
CA PHE A 53 6.22 -1.00 5.30
C PHE A 53 6.83 0.16 6.08
N ILE A 54 6.65 1.40 5.62
CA ILE A 54 7.25 2.55 6.34
C ILE A 54 6.61 2.76 7.72
N GLY A 55 5.32 2.41 7.89
CA GLY A 55 4.65 2.40 9.19
C GLY A 55 5.27 1.39 10.17
N TYR A 56 5.67 0.22 9.67
CA TYR A 56 6.36 -0.80 10.45
C TYR A 56 7.76 -0.36 10.93
N VAL A 57 8.37 0.63 10.27
CA VAL A 57 9.68 1.18 10.66
C VAL A 57 9.56 2.12 11.87
N LEU A 58 8.43 2.82 12.04
CA LEU A 58 8.25 3.90 13.02
C LEU A 58 8.42 3.50 14.50
N PRO A 59 8.03 2.29 14.96
CA PRO A 59 8.29 1.87 16.34
C PRO A 59 9.77 1.71 16.69
N TRP A 60 10.65 1.69 15.68
CA TRP A 60 12.11 1.63 15.82
C TRP A 60 12.63 0.45 16.68
N GLY A 61 12.00 -0.71 16.54
CA GLY A 61 12.49 -1.96 17.12
C GLY A 61 13.56 -2.64 16.26
N GLN A 62 14.12 -3.76 16.74
CA GLN A 62 15.13 -4.55 16.00
C GLN A 62 14.64 -4.97 14.60
N MET A 63 13.44 -5.56 14.52
CA MET A 63 12.85 -5.96 13.24
C MET A 63 12.55 -4.77 12.33
N SER A 64 12.15 -3.63 12.90
CA SER A 64 11.93 -2.38 12.16
C SER A 64 13.21 -1.88 11.50
N TYR A 65 14.32 -1.83 12.26
CA TYR A 65 15.61 -1.36 11.76
C TYR A 65 16.21 -2.29 10.69
N TRP A 66 16.25 -3.60 10.97
CA TRP A 66 16.80 -4.57 10.02
C TRP A 66 15.92 -4.72 8.78
N GLY A 67 14.59 -4.71 8.96
CA GLY A 67 13.63 -4.70 7.87
C GLY A 67 13.81 -3.47 6.96
N ALA A 68 13.94 -2.27 7.55
CA ALA A 68 14.25 -1.06 6.81
C ALA A 68 15.54 -1.21 6.00
N THR A 69 16.62 -1.64 6.66
CA THR A 69 17.95 -1.80 6.04
C THR A 69 17.93 -2.76 4.85
N VAL A 70 17.34 -3.94 5.01
CA VAL A 70 17.30 -4.95 3.94
C VAL A 70 16.43 -4.49 2.78
N ILE A 71 15.21 -4.01 3.05
CA ILE A 71 14.25 -3.65 2.01
C ILE A 71 14.70 -2.41 1.23
N THR A 72 15.23 -1.38 1.87
CA THR A 72 15.75 -0.21 1.13
C THR A 72 16.96 -0.57 0.27
N ASN A 73 17.80 -1.50 0.72
CA ASN A 73 18.97 -1.94 -0.03
C ASN A 73 18.64 -2.78 -1.27
N LEU A 74 17.40 -3.27 -1.45
CA LEU A 74 16.95 -3.86 -2.71
C LEU A 74 17.02 -2.84 -3.88
N LEU A 75 17.01 -1.54 -3.58
CA LEU A 75 17.10 -0.45 -4.55
C LEU A 75 18.55 -0.07 -4.89
N SER A 76 19.55 -0.76 -4.34
CA SER A 76 20.98 -0.46 -4.56
C SER A 76 21.42 -0.57 -6.03
N GLY A 77 20.65 -1.27 -6.87
CA GLY A 77 20.90 -1.31 -8.32
C GLY A 77 20.70 0.03 -9.04
N ILE A 78 20.02 1.01 -8.41
CA ILE A 78 19.83 2.36 -8.96
C ILE A 78 20.80 3.31 -8.24
N PRO A 79 21.73 3.97 -8.97
CA PRO A 79 22.74 4.84 -8.37
C PRO A 79 22.14 5.93 -7.48
N SER A 80 22.72 6.14 -6.30
CA SER A 80 22.35 7.19 -5.32
C SER A 80 20.93 7.10 -4.73
N LEU A 81 20.08 6.15 -5.15
CA LEU A 81 18.69 6.08 -4.71
C LEU A 81 18.56 5.74 -3.22
N VAL A 82 19.35 4.78 -2.73
CA VAL A 82 19.35 4.39 -1.31
C VAL A 82 19.78 5.55 -0.41
N ILE A 83 20.86 6.26 -0.80
CA ILE A 83 21.38 7.40 -0.04
C ILE A 83 20.37 8.55 -0.03
N TRP A 84 19.72 8.80 -1.17
CA TRP A 84 18.66 9.81 -1.27
C TRP A 84 17.46 9.46 -0.40
N LEU A 85 17.00 8.21 -0.39
CA LEU A 85 15.88 7.75 0.43
C LEU A 85 16.21 7.85 1.93
N CYS A 86 17.33 7.26 2.35
CA CYS A 86 17.74 7.19 3.75
C CYS A 86 18.20 8.54 4.30
N GLY A 87 18.65 9.47 3.45
CA GLY A 87 19.24 10.73 3.88
C GLY A 87 20.65 10.57 4.46
N GLY A 88 21.34 9.49 4.10
CA GLY A 88 22.65 9.09 4.60
C GLY A 88 23.06 7.71 4.07
N TYR A 89 24.24 7.23 4.45
CA TYR A 89 24.75 5.91 4.01
C TYR A 89 24.08 4.72 4.70
N THR A 90 23.40 4.96 5.83
CA THR A 90 22.71 3.94 6.61
C THR A 90 21.33 4.44 7.05
N VAL A 91 20.43 3.51 7.35
CA VAL A 91 19.13 3.83 7.94
C VAL A 91 19.38 4.45 9.32
N SER A 92 18.93 5.68 9.51
CA SER A 92 19.22 6.48 10.71
C SER A 92 18.09 7.48 10.98
N ASP A 93 18.26 8.38 11.95
CA ASP A 93 17.26 9.36 12.36
C ASP A 93 16.65 10.20 11.19
N PRO A 94 17.43 10.68 10.18
CA PRO A 94 16.87 11.32 9.00
C PRO A 94 15.86 10.43 8.25
N THR A 95 16.10 9.12 8.20
CA THR A 95 15.22 8.16 7.53
C THR A 95 13.88 8.04 8.25
N ILE A 96 13.90 7.91 9.58
CA ILE A 96 12.68 7.79 10.42
C ILE A 96 11.81 9.02 10.26
N LYS A 97 12.40 10.22 10.34
CA LYS A 97 11.67 11.48 10.23
C LYS A 97 10.97 11.61 8.88
N ARG A 98 11.63 11.22 7.79
CA ARG A 98 11.04 11.20 6.44
C ARG A 98 9.93 10.15 6.33
N PHE A 99 10.18 8.95 6.84
CA PHE A 99 9.20 7.86 6.80
C PHE A 99 7.96 8.19 7.62
N PHE A 100 8.09 8.92 8.73
CA PHE A 100 6.94 9.42 9.49
C PHE A 100 6.07 10.35 8.65
N VAL A 101 6.68 11.35 7.99
CA VAL A 101 5.95 12.29 7.13
C VAL A 101 5.29 11.57 5.95
N LEU A 102 6.01 10.65 5.30
CA LEU A 102 5.48 9.85 4.19
C LEU A 102 4.33 8.93 4.65
N HIS A 103 4.47 8.26 5.80
CA HIS A 103 3.44 7.39 6.36
C HIS A 103 2.17 8.16 6.71
N PHE A 104 2.31 9.42 7.11
CA PHE A 104 1.17 10.29 7.37
C PHE A 104 0.46 10.74 6.08
N ILE A 105 1.22 11.08 5.02
CA ILE A 105 0.65 11.65 3.77
C ILE A 105 0.07 10.57 2.85
N LEU A 106 0.74 9.42 2.70
CA LEU A 106 0.36 8.39 1.73
C LEU A 106 -1.07 7.83 1.90
N PRO A 107 -1.62 7.66 3.11
CA PRO A 107 -3.03 7.30 3.29
C PRO A 107 -4.01 8.27 2.62
N PHE A 108 -3.73 9.57 2.62
CA PHE A 108 -4.58 10.57 1.96
C PHE A 108 -4.44 10.50 0.43
N VAL A 109 -3.23 10.22 -0.08
CA VAL A 109 -3.02 9.96 -1.51
C VAL A 109 -3.79 8.71 -1.94
N ALA A 110 -3.73 7.64 -1.15
CA ALA A 110 -4.49 6.41 -1.40
C ALA A 110 -6.00 6.69 -1.40
N LEU A 111 -6.51 7.51 -0.48
CA LEU A 111 -7.92 7.92 -0.46
C LEU A 111 -8.35 8.62 -1.76
N CYS A 112 -7.53 9.52 -2.30
CA CYS A 112 -7.80 10.15 -3.61
C CYS A 112 -7.90 9.11 -4.73
N ILE A 113 -7.03 8.10 -4.74
CA ILE A 113 -7.05 7.05 -5.75
C ILE A 113 -8.23 6.10 -5.55
N VAL A 114 -8.69 5.86 -4.31
CA VAL A 114 -9.93 5.11 -4.04
C VAL A 114 -11.13 5.79 -4.70
N PHE A 115 -11.24 7.12 -4.68
CA PHE A 115 -12.29 7.82 -5.42
C PHE A 115 -12.20 7.60 -6.93
N ILE A 116 -10.99 7.62 -7.50
CA ILE A 116 -10.77 7.34 -8.93
C ILE A 116 -11.14 5.87 -9.25
N HIS A 117 -10.78 4.94 -8.38
CA HIS A 117 -11.10 3.52 -8.53
C HIS A 117 -12.62 3.28 -8.53
N ILE A 118 -13.34 3.91 -7.60
CA ILE A 118 -14.80 3.87 -7.55
C ILE A 118 -15.42 4.53 -8.78
N PHE A 119 -14.86 5.65 -9.24
CA PHE A 119 -15.33 6.32 -10.46
C PHE A 119 -15.23 5.39 -11.68
N PHE A 120 -14.09 4.71 -11.89
CA PHE A 120 -13.94 3.75 -12.99
C PHE A 120 -14.89 2.56 -12.90
N LEU A 121 -15.20 2.10 -11.68
CA LEU A 121 -16.22 1.08 -11.46
C LEU A 121 -17.61 1.59 -11.90
N HIS A 122 -17.98 2.83 -11.56
CA HIS A 122 -19.29 3.38 -11.92
C HIS A 122 -19.47 3.61 -13.42
N LEU A 123 -18.39 3.73 -14.20
CA LEU A 123 -18.49 3.85 -15.67
C LEU A 123 -19.03 2.57 -16.34
N HIS A 124 -18.76 1.39 -15.78
CA HIS A 124 -19.12 0.10 -16.39
C HIS A 124 -20.10 -0.72 -15.53
N GLY A 125 -20.29 -0.35 -14.27
CA GLY A 125 -21.10 -1.10 -13.32
C GLY A 125 -20.36 -2.27 -12.68
N SER A 126 -21.00 -2.86 -11.66
CA SER A 126 -20.44 -4.00 -10.92
C SER A 126 -20.64 -5.30 -11.68
N THR A 127 -19.63 -6.16 -11.64
CA THR A 127 -19.73 -7.53 -12.16
C THR A 127 -20.49 -8.44 -11.18
N ASN A 128 -21.14 -9.49 -11.70
CA ASN A 128 -21.85 -10.50 -10.91
C ASN A 128 -21.22 -11.91 -11.11
N PRO A 129 -21.50 -12.89 -10.22
CA PRO A 129 -20.91 -14.23 -10.29
C PRO A 129 -21.26 -15.02 -11.55
N LEU A 130 -22.35 -14.66 -12.23
CA LEU A 130 -22.86 -15.38 -13.41
C LEU A 130 -22.27 -14.83 -14.73
N GLY A 131 -21.54 -13.72 -14.67
CA GLY A 131 -20.76 -13.17 -15.78
C GLY A 131 -21.57 -12.60 -16.95
N TYR A 132 -22.90 -12.56 -16.86
CA TYR A 132 -23.75 -11.87 -17.84
C TYR A 132 -23.90 -10.40 -17.48
N ASP A 133 -24.02 -9.53 -18.47
CA ASP A 133 -24.40 -8.13 -18.24
C ASP A 133 -25.77 -8.11 -17.56
N THR A 134 -25.82 -7.57 -16.35
CA THR A 134 -27.08 -7.29 -15.64
C THR A 134 -27.69 -5.94 -16.04
N ALA A 135 -27.15 -5.31 -17.09
CA ALA A 135 -27.61 -4.03 -17.64
C ALA A 135 -28.49 -4.27 -18.88
#